data_AF-A0A1I1WIB5-F1
#
_entry.id   AF-A0A1I1WIB5-F1
#
_cell.length_a   1.000
_cell.length_b   1.000
_cell.length_c   1.000
_cell.angle_alpha   90.00
_cell.angle_beta   90.00
_cell.angle_gamma   90.00
#
_symmetry.space_group_name_H-M   'P 1'
#
loop_
_entity.id
_entity.type
_entity.pdbx_description
1 polymer ?
#
loop_
_entity_poly.entity_id
_entity_poly.type
_entity_poly.pdbx_seq_one_letter_code
_entity_poly.pdbx_strand_id
1 'polypeptide(L)'
;MLTPAATYTGLQLANTDGTLWIGVGDVELDQMPYDTPKDGVARQVDPAVIDAFTMSLDPTLNDPAEARCDATVPYAPFDTDLGSPGAENPVCGGPPPTGQCTDPDTQTPRDIDPPQAGELLITEWMANPSLVGDTEGEWFELFADADFDLNGLELGKVWDPYTVGDVVPSAGDCLEVKAGDSVLIARSADPAVNGGLPAPRFVTKLSLGNSNGGLFVGHGGAELDHVAYASTSDGDSTQLSLELITPGALDVAVNDDPANLCFADALYNAADKGSPGAQNVSCGGGFVDPCFDPELGAMREKQSPGVGDLVITEFLANPSGTETDREWFEVLANADVDLNNVKALSKFAPTPAELAAAKTFGGTDCIAVTAGTRALVARKADPAVNGGLPGVDAVFGFSLANSAGAVSLAVGDLVLDAVQWATSQGEDIATQLDPGVSNPALNDDTDAAPWCDAVGPGTPKQENPACP
;
A
#
# COMPACT_ATOMS: atom_id res chain seq x y z
N MET A 1 -18.32 46.31 2.36
CA MET A 1 -19.65 46.62 2.94
C MET A 1 -20.50 47.22 1.85
N LEU A 2 -21.42 46.44 1.28
CA LEU A 2 -22.42 46.93 0.34
C LEU A 2 -23.42 47.78 1.13
N THR A 3 -23.56 49.07 0.78
CA THR A 3 -24.66 49.88 1.31
C THR A 3 -25.96 49.44 0.64
N PRO A 4 -26.98 48.98 1.39
CA PRO A 4 -28.22 48.51 0.80
C PRO A 4 -28.93 49.65 0.05
N ALA A 5 -29.39 49.38 -1.17
CA ALA A 5 -30.14 50.34 -1.99
C ALA A 5 -31.56 50.61 -1.44
N ALA A 6 -32.09 49.70 -0.62
CA ALA A 6 -33.34 49.83 0.10
C ALA A 6 -33.30 48.99 1.38
N THR A 7 -34.03 49.41 2.41
CA THR A 7 -34.21 48.65 3.65
C THR A 7 -35.69 48.37 3.85
N TYR A 8 -36.03 47.13 4.21
CA TYR A 8 -37.39 46.76 4.61
C TYR A 8 -37.44 46.54 6.13
N THR A 9 -38.60 46.78 6.73
CA THR A 9 -38.88 46.47 8.14
C THR A 9 -40.12 45.61 8.22
N GLY A 10 -40.02 44.43 8.84
CA GLY A 10 -41.17 43.56 9.09
C GLY A 10 -41.36 42.38 8.12
N LEU A 11 -40.46 42.20 7.14
CA LEU A 11 -40.36 40.93 6.40
C LEU A 11 -39.39 40.01 7.16
N GLN A 12 -39.85 38.80 7.46
CA GLN A 12 -39.04 37.76 8.06
C GLN A 12 -39.23 36.50 7.21
N LEU A 13 -38.13 35.95 6.69
CA LEU A 13 -38.17 34.67 5.98
C LEU A 13 -38.40 33.55 7.00
N ALA A 14 -39.19 32.55 6.62
CA ALA A 14 -39.49 31.42 7.48
C ALA A 14 -38.32 30.42 7.49
N ASN A 15 -38.09 29.76 8.62
CA ASN A 15 -37.13 28.64 8.73
C ASN A 15 -37.79 27.30 8.38
N THR A 16 -38.85 27.34 7.59
CA THR A 16 -39.63 26.21 7.06
C THR A 16 -39.93 26.52 5.60
N ASP A 17 -40.61 25.60 4.90
CA ASP A 17 -41.12 25.85 3.55
C ASP A 17 -41.90 27.18 3.51
N GLY A 18 -41.73 27.93 2.42
CA GLY A 18 -42.30 29.26 2.26
C GLY A 18 -42.22 29.78 0.84
N THR A 19 -42.56 31.05 0.65
CA THR A 19 -42.50 31.72 -0.65
C THR A 19 -42.03 33.15 -0.44
N LEU A 20 -41.04 33.58 -1.20
CA LEU A 20 -40.65 34.99 -1.32
C LEU A 20 -41.39 35.56 -2.53
N TRP A 21 -42.08 36.68 -2.34
CA TRP A 21 -42.86 37.33 -3.40
C TRP A 21 -42.43 38.78 -3.56
N ILE A 22 -42.41 39.27 -4.81
CA ILE A 22 -42.21 40.68 -5.13
C ILE A 22 -43.31 41.16 -6.07
N GLY A 23 -43.82 42.36 -5.81
CA GLY A 23 -44.88 42.94 -6.62
C GLY A 23 -45.12 44.43 -6.38
N VAL A 24 -46.06 45.00 -7.13
CA VAL A 24 -46.45 46.42 -7.05
C VAL A 24 -47.96 46.52 -6.87
N GLY A 25 -48.40 46.97 -5.70
CA GLY A 25 -49.82 46.97 -5.33
C GLY A 25 -50.33 45.53 -5.21
N ASP A 26 -51.42 45.22 -5.91
CA ASP A 26 -52.01 43.86 -5.97
C ASP A 26 -51.47 43.03 -7.15
N VAL A 27 -50.43 43.51 -7.83
CA VAL A 27 -49.83 42.83 -8.99
C VAL A 27 -48.55 42.13 -8.57
N GLU A 28 -48.53 40.81 -8.72
CA GLU A 28 -47.34 39.97 -8.64
C GLU A 28 -46.41 40.23 -9.81
N LEU A 29 -45.14 40.49 -9.52
CA LEU A 29 -44.09 40.59 -10.53
C LEU A 29 -43.30 39.29 -10.65
N ASP A 30 -43.00 38.67 -9.50
CA ASP A 30 -42.26 37.40 -9.41
C ASP A 30 -42.51 36.78 -8.03
N GLN A 31 -42.36 35.47 -7.94
CA GLN A 31 -42.34 34.72 -6.69
C GLN A 31 -41.30 33.62 -6.76
N MET A 32 -40.85 33.17 -5.59
CA MET A 32 -39.91 32.07 -5.48
C MET A 32 -40.31 31.23 -4.27
N PRO A 33 -40.98 30.08 -4.50
CA PRO A 33 -41.15 29.07 -3.46
C PRO A 33 -39.79 28.58 -2.97
N TYR A 34 -39.68 28.24 -1.69
CA TYR A 34 -38.49 27.60 -1.13
C TYR A 34 -38.89 26.53 -0.13
N ASP A 35 -38.17 25.41 -0.18
CA ASP A 35 -38.27 24.37 0.84
C ASP A 35 -37.53 24.78 2.12
N THR A 36 -37.72 24.01 3.18
CA THR A 36 -37.07 24.21 4.47
C THR A 36 -35.56 24.44 4.30
N PRO A 37 -35.05 25.64 4.66
CA PRO A 37 -33.67 26.02 4.40
C PRO A 37 -32.70 25.31 5.35
N LYS A 38 -31.46 25.10 4.88
CA LYS A 38 -30.35 24.59 5.71
C LYS A 38 -29.74 25.75 6.51
N ASP A 39 -29.24 25.42 7.70
CA ASP A 39 -28.62 26.42 8.58
C ASP A 39 -27.40 27.04 7.90
N GLY A 40 -27.35 28.37 7.83
CA GLY A 40 -26.27 29.13 7.18
C GLY A 40 -26.20 29.02 5.66
N VAL A 41 -27.13 28.35 4.96
CA VAL A 41 -27.03 28.15 3.49
C VAL A 41 -28.17 28.85 2.76
N ALA A 42 -27.83 29.81 1.90
CA ALA A 42 -28.80 30.47 1.04
C ALA A 42 -29.26 29.55 -0.10
N ARG A 43 -30.49 29.79 -0.60
CA ARG A 43 -30.96 29.26 -1.87
C ARG A 43 -30.60 30.22 -2.99
N GLN A 44 -30.06 29.69 -4.08
CA GLN A 44 -29.71 30.46 -5.28
C GLN A 44 -30.35 29.83 -6.53
N VAL A 45 -30.52 30.64 -7.57
CA VAL A 45 -31.06 30.23 -8.88
C VAL A 45 -29.89 30.11 -9.86
N ASP A 46 -29.91 29.09 -10.71
CA ASP A 46 -28.88 28.88 -11.72
C ASP A 46 -28.79 30.08 -12.70
N PRO A 47 -27.59 30.58 -13.05
CA PRO A 47 -27.43 31.61 -14.08
C PRO A 47 -28.11 31.29 -15.42
N ALA A 48 -28.21 30.04 -15.84
CA ALA A 48 -28.92 29.63 -17.04
C ALA A 48 -30.44 29.90 -16.95
N VAL A 49 -31.02 29.79 -15.75
CA VAL A 49 -32.43 30.15 -15.50
C VAL A 49 -32.60 31.68 -15.59
N ILE A 50 -31.62 32.45 -15.10
CA ILE A 50 -31.59 33.91 -15.20
C ILE A 50 -31.43 34.36 -16.67
N ASP A 51 -30.58 33.70 -17.43
CA ASP A 51 -30.42 33.93 -18.87
C ASP A 51 -31.72 33.62 -19.62
N ALA A 52 -32.37 32.50 -19.30
CA ALA A 52 -33.66 32.12 -19.87
C ALA A 52 -34.76 33.15 -19.55
N PHE A 53 -34.82 33.65 -18.31
CA PHE A 53 -35.71 34.76 -17.92
C PHE A 53 -35.44 36.02 -18.74
N THR A 54 -34.19 36.38 -18.96
CA THR A 54 -33.82 37.57 -19.73
C THR A 54 -34.30 37.46 -21.19
N MET A 55 -34.36 36.25 -21.73
CA MET A 55 -34.85 35.99 -23.09
C MET A 55 -36.38 35.89 -23.19
N SER A 56 -37.03 35.23 -22.23
CA SER A 56 -38.47 34.94 -22.29
C SER A 56 -39.35 35.98 -21.60
N LEU A 57 -38.78 36.73 -20.63
CA LEU A 57 -39.49 37.56 -19.66
C LEU A 57 -40.56 36.78 -18.87
N ASP A 58 -40.36 35.48 -18.70
CA ASP A 58 -41.24 34.61 -17.91
C ASP A 58 -40.74 34.52 -16.47
N PRO A 59 -41.40 35.19 -15.50
CA PRO A 59 -40.95 35.17 -14.11
C PRO A 59 -41.07 33.78 -13.47
N THR A 60 -41.89 32.87 -14.03
CA THR A 60 -42.12 31.55 -13.42
C THR A 60 -40.95 30.58 -13.57
N LEU A 61 -39.88 30.96 -14.27
CA LEU A 61 -38.73 30.09 -14.51
C LEU A 61 -37.93 29.74 -13.26
N ASN A 62 -38.01 30.57 -12.21
CA ASN A 62 -37.38 30.33 -10.92
C ASN A 62 -38.29 29.56 -9.94
N ASP A 63 -39.55 29.25 -10.30
CA ASP A 63 -40.57 28.63 -9.43
C ASP A 63 -40.35 27.13 -9.15
N PRO A 64 -39.90 26.30 -10.11
CA PRO A 64 -39.65 24.89 -9.87
C PRO A 64 -38.49 24.65 -8.89
N ALA A 65 -38.54 23.57 -8.11
CA ALA A 65 -37.51 23.26 -7.12
C ALA A 65 -36.14 22.99 -7.75
N GLU A 66 -36.15 22.38 -8.93
CA GLU A 66 -34.99 22.08 -9.77
C GLU A 66 -34.31 23.34 -10.35
N ALA A 67 -34.98 24.49 -10.38
CA ALA A 67 -34.39 25.76 -10.83
C ALA A 67 -33.47 26.40 -9.77
N ARG A 68 -33.42 25.80 -8.56
CA ARG A 68 -32.73 26.33 -7.40
C ARG A 68 -31.75 25.31 -6.82
N CYS A 69 -30.69 25.81 -6.22
CA CYS A 69 -29.72 25.00 -5.50
C CYS A 69 -29.29 25.67 -4.19
N ASP A 70 -28.59 24.91 -3.36
CA ASP A 70 -27.89 25.43 -2.18
C ASP A 70 -26.65 26.22 -2.61
N ALA A 71 -26.44 27.38 -2.01
CA ALA A 71 -25.22 28.15 -2.21
C ALA A 71 -24.01 27.44 -1.59
N THR A 72 -22.86 27.57 -2.25
CA THR A 72 -21.60 26.93 -1.86
C THR A 72 -20.50 27.92 -1.49
N VAL A 73 -20.72 29.22 -1.74
CA VAL A 73 -19.69 30.26 -1.61
C VAL A 73 -19.81 30.98 -0.26
N PRO A 74 -18.78 30.98 0.61
CA PRO A 74 -18.80 31.78 1.84
C PRO A 74 -18.82 33.30 1.54
N TYR A 75 -19.55 34.09 2.34
CA TYR A 75 -19.59 35.56 2.16
C TYR A 75 -19.40 36.37 3.46
N ALA A 76 -18.63 37.45 3.37
CA ALA A 76 -18.39 38.35 4.51
C ALA A 76 -19.64 39.20 4.88
N PRO A 77 -19.84 39.58 6.16
CA PRO A 77 -18.92 39.45 7.29
C PRO A 77 -19.07 38.14 8.09
N PHE A 78 -19.90 37.21 7.61
CA PHE A 78 -20.19 35.95 8.27
C PHE A 78 -19.54 34.81 7.48
N ASP A 79 -18.25 34.55 7.73
CA ASP A 79 -17.46 33.54 6.99
C ASP A 79 -17.97 32.09 7.16
N THR A 80 -19.07 31.90 7.91
CA THR A 80 -19.78 30.62 8.11
C THR A 80 -21.03 30.46 7.24
N ASP A 81 -21.55 31.55 6.66
CA ASP A 81 -22.76 31.51 5.85
C ASP A 81 -22.41 31.42 4.36
N LEU A 82 -23.16 30.60 3.62
CA LEU A 82 -22.99 30.36 2.19
C LEU A 82 -24.04 31.16 1.38
N GLY A 83 -23.57 31.90 0.39
CA GLY A 83 -24.38 32.79 -0.45
C GLY A 83 -23.51 33.74 -1.28
N SER A 84 -24.15 34.45 -2.21
CA SER A 84 -23.52 35.44 -3.10
C SER A 84 -24.21 36.82 -3.02
N PRO A 85 -24.55 37.37 -1.84
CA PRO A 85 -25.38 38.57 -1.75
C PRO A 85 -24.75 39.77 -2.48
N GLY A 86 -25.45 40.25 -3.52
CA GLY A 86 -25.02 41.38 -4.34
C GLY A 86 -23.98 41.03 -5.41
N ALA A 87 -23.60 39.75 -5.56
CA ALA A 87 -22.82 39.21 -6.66
C ALA A 87 -23.69 38.29 -7.53
N GLU A 88 -23.19 37.90 -8.71
CA GLU A 88 -23.84 36.86 -9.52
C GLU A 88 -23.85 35.51 -8.79
N ASN A 89 -24.91 34.73 -8.98
CA ASN A 89 -24.99 33.38 -8.44
C ASN A 89 -23.97 32.48 -9.18
N PRO A 90 -23.23 31.62 -8.48
CA PRO A 90 -22.53 30.50 -9.12
C PRO A 90 -23.51 29.57 -9.85
N VAL A 91 -23.03 28.84 -10.87
CA VAL A 91 -23.80 27.80 -11.56
C VAL A 91 -24.32 26.81 -10.54
N CYS A 92 -25.62 26.50 -10.60
CA CYS A 92 -26.16 25.39 -9.86
C CYS A 92 -25.66 24.14 -10.56
N GLY A 93 -24.66 23.48 -9.99
CA GLY A 93 -24.29 22.11 -10.37
C GLY A 93 -25.45 21.16 -10.05
N GLY A 94 -26.58 21.30 -10.75
CA GLY A 94 -27.66 20.34 -10.74
C GLY A 94 -27.07 18.99 -11.09
N PRO A 95 -27.58 17.89 -10.51
CA PRO A 95 -27.06 16.58 -10.83
C PRO A 95 -27.12 16.42 -12.35
N PRO A 96 -26.00 16.03 -12.98
CA PRO A 96 -25.95 15.83 -14.42
C PRO A 96 -27.07 14.87 -14.86
N PRO A 97 -27.57 14.98 -16.11
CA PRO A 97 -28.59 14.08 -16.64
C PRO A 97 -28.31 12.61 -16.34
N THR A 98 -29.33 11.76 -16.20
CA THR A 98 -29.13 10.32 -15.94
C THR A 98 -28.13 9.71 -16.93
N GLY A 99 -27.05 9.12 -16.40
CA GLY A 99 -25.95 8.56 -17.20
C GLY A 99 -24.80 9.55 -17.47
N GLN A 100 -24.87 10.76 -16.93
CA GLN A 100 -23.80 11.76 -16.96
C GLN A 100 -23.28 12.04 -15.55
N CYS A 101 -22.05 12.50 -15.48
CA CYS A 101 -21.38 13.00 -14.29
C CYS A 101 -20.73 14.36 -14.59
N THR A 102 -20.43 15.16 -13.56
CA THR A 102 -19.77 16.45 -13.71
C THR A 102 -18.27 16.20 -13.72
N ASP A 103 -17.64 16.48 -14.86
CA ASP A 103 -16.20 16.33 -15.03
C ASP A 103 -15.47 17.30 -14.08
N PRO A 104 -14.59 16.82 -13.18
CA PRO A 104 -13.95 17.63 -12.16
C PRO A 104 -13.00 18.69 -12.75
N ASP A 105 -12.44 18.46 -13.94
CA ASP A 105 -11.48 19.38 -14.56
C ASP A 105 -12.18 20.50 -15.35
N THR A 106 -13.22 20.15 -16.10
CA THR A 106 -13.94 21.09 -16.96
C THR A 106 -15.14 21.72 -16.30
N GLN A 107 -15.62 21.15 -15.18
CA GLN A 107 -16.85 21.55 -14.48
C GLN A 107 -18.09 21.50 -15.38
N THR A 108 -18.10 20.58 -16.35
CA THR A 108 -19.22 20.38 -17.29
C THR A 108 -19.72 18.94 -17.25
N PRO A 109 -21.03 18.69 -17.47
CA PRO A 109 -21.54 17.34 -17.60
C PRO A 109 -20.92 16.61 -18.80
N ARG A 110 -20.45 15.39 -18.58
CA ARG A 110 -20.10 14.42 -19.63
C ARG A 110 -20.72 13.07 -19.34
N ASP A 111 -20.77 12.21 -20.35
CA ASP A 111 -21.23 10.84 -20.18
C ASP A 111 -20.30 10.10 -19.20
N ILE A 112 -20.90 9.30 -18.31
CA ILE A 112 -20.17 8.36 -17.46
C ILE A 112 -19.53 7.32 -18.38
N ASP A 113 -18.25 7.06 -18.18
CA ASP A 113 -17.49 6.05 -18.91
C ASP A 113 -17.29 4.81 -18.01
N PRO A 114 -18.20 3.82 -18.03
CA PRO A 114 -18.08 2.67 -17.14
C PRO A 114 -17.00 1.70 -17.61
N PRO A 115 -16.31 1.00 -16.69
CA PRO A 115 -15.33 -0.01 -17.07
C PRO A 115 -15.97 -1.20 -17.79
N GLN A 116 -15.23 -1.76 -18.72
CA GLN A 116 -15.54 -2.98 -19.45
C GLN A 116 -14.86 -4.19 -18.79
N ALA A 117 -15.30 -5.40 -19.18
CA ALA A 117 -14.66 -6.63 -18.73
C ALA A 117 -13.19 -6.66 -19.17
N GLY A 118 -12.29 -6.91 -18.22
CA GLY A 118 -10.84 -6.89 -18.44
C GLY A 118 -10.17 -5.52 -18.25
N GLU A 119 -10.92 -4.46 -17.91
CA GLU A 119 -10.34 -3.13 -17.63
C GLU A 119 -10.09 -2.88 -16.14
N LEU A 120 -10.57 -3.76 -15.25
CA LEU A 120 -10.28 -3.74 -13.83
C LEU A 120 -10.03 -5.14 -13.27
N LEU A 121 -9.28 -5.22 -12.18
CA LEU A 121 -8.98 -6.44 -11.43
C LEU A 121 -8.96 -6.15 -9.93
N ILE A 122 -9.63 -6.96 -9.11
CA ILE A 122 -9.53 -6.96 -7.66
C ILE A 122 -8.17 -7.56 -7.28
N THR A 123 -7.33 -6.75 -6.67
CA THR A 123 -5.94 -7.10 -6.38
C THR A 123 -5.68 -7.34 -4.91
N GLU A 124 -6.37 -6.65 -4.00
CA GLU A 124 -6.12 -6.77 -2.55
C GLU A 124 -7.38 -6.48 -1.73
N TRP A 125 -7.54 -7.15 -0.59
CA TRP A 125 -8.63 -6.86 0.34
C TRP A 125 -8.27 -7.12 1.81
N MET A 126 -8.71 -6.21 2.68
CA MET A 126 -8.65 -6.31 4.14
C MET A 126 -10.05 -6.57 4.69
N ALA A 127 -10.32 -7.83 5.05
CA ALA A 127 -11.61 -8.22 5.59
C ALA A 127 -11.62 -8.33 7.13
N ASN A 128 -10.46 -8.44 7.79
CA ASN A 128 -10.37 -8.62 9.24
C ASN A 128 -9.25 -7.72 9.82
N PRO A 129 -9.43 -6.38 9.79
CA PRO A 129 -8.50 -5.45 10.40
C PRO A 129 -8.38 -5.69 11.91
N SER A 130 -7.19 -5.44 12.45
CA SER A 130 -6.84 -5.67 13.86
C SER A 130 -6.66 -4.37 14.66
N LEU A 131 -6.32 -3.24 14.00
CA LEU A 131 -6.17 -1.95 14.69
C LEU A 131 -7.51 -1.33 15.07
N VAL A 132 -8.47 -1.38 14.14
CA VAL A 132 -9.85 -0.87 14.29
C VAL A 132 -10.83 -1.98 13.90
N GLY A 133 -12.12 -1.82 14.22
CA GLY A 133 -13.10 -2.86 13.91
C GLY A 133 -13.41 -2.96 12.41
N ASP A 134 -13.89 -4.13 11.97
CA ASP A 134 -14.28 -4.40 10.59
C ASP A 134 -15.17 -3.30 9.99
N THR A 135 -16.14 -2.81 10.76
CA THR A 135 -17.07 -1.75 10.30
C THR A 135 -16.41 -0.43 9.93
N GLU A 136 -15.13 -0.24 10.29
CA GLU A 136 -14.35 0.97 10.10
C GLU A 136 -13.10 0.73 9.24
N GLY A 137 -12.43 -0.42 9.39
CA GLY A 137 -11.14 -0.72 8.77
C GLY A 137 -11.18 -1.67 7.57
N GLU A 138 -12.35 -2.17 7.15
CA GLU A 138 -12.43 -2.97 5.91
C GLU A 138 -12.18 -2.10 4.67
N TRP A 139 -11.45 -2.66 3.72
CA TRP A 139 -11.20 -2.06 2.41
C TRP A 139 -10.85 -3.13 1.37
N PHE A 140 -10.95 -2.77 0.10
CA PHE A 140 -10.41 -3.54 -1.01
C PHE A 140 -9.87 -2.61 -2.09
N GLU A 141 -9.04 -3.15 -2.96
CA GLU A 141 -8.36 -2.42 -4.01
C GLU A 141 -8.64 -3.04 -5.39
N LEU A 142 -8.74 -2.16 -6.38
CA LEU A 142 -8.82 -2.51 -7.79
C LEU A 142 -7.59 -1.96 -8.51
N PHE A 143 -6.99 -2.75 -9.40
CA PHE A 143 -6.08 -2.24 -10.42
C PHE A 143 -6.88 -1.85 -11.67
N ALA A 144 -6.64 -0.66 -12.19
CA ALA A 144 -7.26 -0.16 -13.42
C ALA A 144 -6.32 -0.31 -14.63
N ASP A 145 -6.77 -0.97 -15.69
CA ASP A 145 -5.98 -1.15 -16.92
C ASP A 145 -6.37 -0.17 -18.04
N ALA A 146 -7.43 0.59 -17.82
CA ALA A 146 -7.92 1.64 -18.69
C ALA A 146 -8.37 2.86 -17.87
N ASP A 147 -8.57 3.99 -18.55
CA ASP A 147 -9.28 5.13 -17.97
C ASP A 147 -10.79 4.83 -17.93
N PHE A 148 -11.45 5.03 -16.79
CA PHE A 148 -12.89 4.88 -16.62
C PHE A 148 -13.41 5.68 -15.41
N ASP A 149 -14.72 5.71 -15.21
CA ASP A 149 -15.39 6.26 -14.04
C ASP A 149 -15.93 5.14 -13.14
N LEU A 150 -15.80 5.29 -11.82
CA LEU A 150 -16.43 4.37 -10.87
C LEU A 150 -17.95 4.53 -10.79
N ASN A 151 -18.52 5.62 -11.32
CA ASN A 151 -19.94 5.93 -11.19
C ASN A 151 -20.81 4.79 -11.73
N GLY A 152 -21.74 4.30 -10.91
CA GLY A 152 -22.64 3.21 -11.28
C GLY A 152 -22.08 1.81 -11.07
N LEU A 153 -20.85 1.64 -10.57
CA LEU A 153 -20.34 0.32 -10.19
C LEU A 153 -21.17 -0.31 -9.07
N GLU A 154 -21.48 -1.59 -9.24
CA GLU A 154 -22.15 -2.45 -8.29
C GLU A 154 -21.08 -3.19 -7.46
N LEU A 155 -21.11 -3.03 -6.14
CA LEU A 155 -20.20 -3.67 -5.21
C LEU A 155 -20.97 -4.68 -4.37
N GLY A 156 -20.50 -5.92 -4.27
CA GLY A 156 -21.27 -6.94 -3.59
C GLY A 156 -20.48 -8.12 -3.08
N LYS A 157 -21.21 -9.11 -2.56
CA LYS A 157 -20.66 -10.38 -2.10
C LYS A 157 -20.97 -11.47 -3.10
N VAL A 158 -19.97 -12.30 -3.38
CA VAL A 158 -20.21 -13.62 -3.97
C VAL A 158 -20.72 -14.57 -2.87
N TRP A 159 -21.40 -15.64 -3.28
CA TRP A 159 -22.16 -16.64 -2.50
C TRP A 159 -23.67 -16.46 -2.53
N ASP A 160 -24.38 -17.56 -2.83
CA ASP A 160 -25.80 -17.63 -3.14
C ASP A 160 -26.69 -17.03 -2.03
N PRO A 161 -27.44 -15.94 -2.31
CA PRO A 161 -27.50 -15.23 -3.58
C PRO A 161 -26.39 -14.17 -3.73
N TYR A 162 -25.86 -14.04 -4.96
CA TYR A 162 -25.10 -12.86 -5.38
C TYR A 162 -25.89 -11.60 -5.01
N THR A 163 -25.31 -10.79 -4.14
CA THR A 163 -26.00 -9.64 -3.57
C THR A 163 -25.16 -8.39 -3.74
N VAL A 164 -25.73 -7.44 -4.48
CA VAL A 164 -25.23 -6.06 -4.51
C VAL A 164 -25.44 -5.47 -3.11
N GLY A 165 -24.34 -5.14 -2.45
CA GLY A 165 -24.31 -4.55 -1.12
C GLY A 165 -24.24 -3.02 -1.14
N ASP A 166 -23.63 -2.46 -2.18
CA ASP A 166 -23.58 -1.01 -2.43
C ASP A 166 -23.50 -0.70 -3.92
N VAL A 167 -23.86 0.52 -4.30
CA VAL A 167 -23.74 1.02 -5.68
C VAL A 167 -23.11 2.40 -5.63
N VAL A 168 -22.03 2.59 -6.38
CA VAL A 168 -21.38 3.88 -6.52
C VAL A 168 -22.36 4.86 -7.20
N PRO A 169 -22.58 6.08 -6.66
CA PRO A 169 -23.55 7.01 -7.22
C PRO A 169 -23.34 7.27 -8.71
N SER A 170 -24.38 7.05 -9.51
CA SER A 170 -24.40 7.32 -10.96
C SER A 170 -24.81 8.76 -11.30
N ALA A 171 -24.66 9.67 -10.34
CA ALA A 171 -24.93 11.09 -10.46
C ALA A 171 -24.01 11.87 -9.51
N GLY A 172 -23.70 13.11 -9.86
CA GLY A 172 -22.74 13.96 -9.15
C GLY A 172 -21.45 14.13 -9.95
N ASP A 173 -20.32 14.27 -9.27
CA ASP A 173 -19.00 14.40 -9.92
C ASP A 173 -18.53 13.07 -10.51
N CYS A 174 -17.78 13.15 -11.60
CA CYS A 174 -17.14 11.97 -12.18
C CYS A 174 -16.07 11.43 -11.22
N LEU A 175 -16.19 10.15 -10.90
CA LEU A 175 -15.23 9.41 -10.10
C LEU A 175 -14.19 8.78 -11.03
N GLU A 176 -13.48 9.64 -11.76
CA GLU A 176 -12.43 9.28 -12.71
C GLU A 176 -11.31 8.45 -12.09
N VAL A 177 -10.86 7.46 -12.85
CA VAL A 177 -9.73 6.57 -12.59
C VAL A 177 -8.85 6.55 -13.84
N LYS A 178 -7.53 6.52 -13.65
CA LYS A 178 -6.56 6.43 -14.74
C LYS A 178 -5.99 5.02 -14.86
N ALA A 179 -5.64 4.66 -16.09
CA ALA A 179 -4.91 3.42 -16.34
C ALA A 179 -3.61 3.37 -15.52
N GLY A 180 -3.39 2.27 -14.80
CA GLY A 180 -2.30 2.06 -13.87
C GLY A 180 -2.60 2.42 -12.42
N ASP A 181 -3.77 2.98 -12.11
CA ASP A 181 -4.14 3.34 -10.74
C ASP A 181 -4.47 2.10 -9.88
N SER A 182 -4.01 2.15 -8.62
CA SER A 182 -4.48 1.33 -7.50
C SER A 182 -5.63 2.06 -6.80
N VAL A 183 -6.87 1.60 -7.05
CA VAL A 183 -8.10 2.26 -6.62
C VAL A 183 -8.57 1.70 -5.27
N LEU A 184 -8.33 2.46 -4.21
CA LEU A 184 -8.75 2.10 -2.85
C LEU A 184 -10.24 2.39 -2.61
N ILE A 185 -10.99 1.37 -2.18
CA ILE A 185 -12.38 1.48 -1.74
C ILE A 185 -12.46 1.04 -0.26
N ALA A 186 -12.98 1.91 0.62
CA ALA A 186 -12.91 1.70 2.06
C ALA A 186 -14.24 2.00 2.78
N ARG A 187 -14.37 1.56 4.03
CA ARG A 187 -15.54 1.81 4.90
C ARG A 187 -15.67 3.25 5.41
N SER A 188 -14.57 4.00 5.43
CA SER A 188 -14.51 5.38 5.92
C SER A 188 -13.39 6.16 5.24
N ALA A 189 -13.63 7.45 4.98
CA ALA A 189 -12.61 8.38 4.48
C ALA A 189 -11.87 9.12 5.61
N ASP A 190 -12.29 8.98 6.87
CA ASP A 190 -11.62 9.61 8.01
C ASP A 190 -10.44 8.75 8.47
N PRO A 191 -9.17 9.20 8.27
CA PRO A 191 -7.99 8.44 8.67
C PRO A 191 -7.90 8.19 10.17
N ALA A 192 -8.57 9.00 11.00
CA ALA A 192 -8.62 8.78 12.45
C ALA A 192 -9.55 7.62 12.85
N VAL A 193 -10.44 7.20 11.94
CA VAL A 193 -11.43 6.14 12.17
C VAL A 193 -11.05 4.86 11.44
N ASN A 194 -10.56 4.95 10.21
CA ASN A 194 -10.30 3.79 9.34
C ASN A 194 -8.94 3.12 9.56
N GLY A 195 -8.25 3.42 10.66
CA GLY A 195 -6.93 2.86 10.94
C GLY A 195 -5.78 3.52 10.17
N GLY A 196 -5.98 4.73 9.63
CA GLY A 196 -4.93 5.52 8.97
C GLY A 196 -4.74 5.22 7.48
N LEU A 197 -5.77 4.71 6.80
CA LEU A 197 -5.72 4.49 5.35
C LEU A 197 -5.47 5.81 4.60
N PRO A 198 -4.83 5.75 3.42
CA PRO A 198 -4.88 6.84 2.45
C PRO A 198 -6.32 7.21 2.08
N ALA A 199 -6.49 8.38 1.46
CA ALA A 199 -7.81 8.83 1.04
C ALA A 199 -8.41 7.83 0.03
N PRO A 200 -9.54 7.16 0.35
CA PRO A 200 -10.15 6.21 -0.57
C PRO A 200 -10.79 6.94 -1.74
N ARG A 201 -10.82 6.30 -2.91
CA ARG A 201 -11.51 6.83 -4.09
C ARG A 201 -13.02 6.81 -3.90
N PHE A 202 -13.52 5.84 -3.14
CA PHE A 202 -14.93 5.71 -2.78
C PHE A 202 -15.10 5.14 -1.36
N VAL A 203 -16.13 5.62 -0.65
CA VAL A 203 -16.53 5.08 0.65
C VAL A 203 -17.74 4.18 0.49
N THR A 204 -17.56 2.89 0.77
CA THR A 204 -18.59 1.85 0.61
C THR A 204 -19.23 1.47 1.94
N LYS A 205 -20.50 1.04 1.88
CA LYS A 205 -21.22 0.37 2.98
C LYS A 205 -21.13 -1.14 2.91
N LEU A 206 -20.49 -1.70 1.88
CA LEU A 206 -20.19 -3.13 1.82
C LEU A 206 -19.32 -3.49 3.04
N SER A 207 -19.66 -4.58 3.70
CA SER A 207 -18.76 -5.24 4.64
C SER A 207 -18.24 -6.51 4.03
N LEU A 208 -17.07 -6.98 4.40
CA LEU A 208 -16.49 -8.23 3.96
C LEU A 208 -16.84 -9.31 4.99
N GLY A 209 -16.28 -10.51 4.88
CA GLY A 209 -16.60 -11.58 5.83
C GLY A 209 -15.36 -12.40 6.13
N ASN A 210 -15.02 -12.56 7.40
CA ASN A 210 -13.69 -13.01 7.84
C ASN A 210 -13.46 -14.52 7.58
N SER A 211 -14.47 -15.23 7.06
CA SER A 211 -14.39 -16.62 6.64
C SER A 211 -15.48 -16.95 5.63
N ASN A 212 -15.19 -17.87 4.70
CA ASN A 212 -16.06 -18.23 3.57
C ASN A 212 -16.67 -16.99 2.90
N GLY A 213 -15.83 -15.99 2.72
CA GLY A 213 -16.19 -14.69 2.19
C GLY A 213 -15.95 -14.61 0.70
N GLY A 214 -16.25 -13.44 0.16
CA GLY A 214 -15.94 -13.09 -1.20
C GLY A 214 -16.60 -11.77 -1.58
N LEU A 215 -16.09 -11.15 -2.63
CA LEU A 215 -16.55 -9.86 -3.13
C LEU A 215 -16.60 -9.89 -4.65
N PHE A 216 -17.49 -9.09 -5.24
CA PHE A 216 -17.49 -8.85 -6.69
C PHE A 216 -17.65 -7.36 -6.98
N VAL A 217 -17.18 -6.99 -8.16
CA VAL A 217 -17.43 -5.69 -8.80
C VAL A 217 -18.17 -5.95 -10.11
N GLY A 218 -19.25 -5.23 -10.33
CA GLY A 218 -20.08 -5.33 -11.52
C GLY A 218 -20.56 -3.98 -12.03
N HIS A 219 -21.20 -3.98 -13.19
CA HIS A 219 -21.86 -2.80 -13.75
C HIS A 219 -23.05 -3.22 -14.63
N GLY A 220 -24.21 -2.60 -14.40
CA GLY A 220 -25.41 -2.86 -15.19
C GLY A 220 -25.90 -4.30 -15.13
N GLY A 221 -25.68 -4.97 -14.00
CA GLY A 221 -25.97 -6.39 -13.77
C GLY A 221 -24.99 -7.38 -14.42
N ALA A 222 -23.90 -6.93 -15.04
CA ALA A 222 -22.81 -7.78 -15.49
C ALA A 222 -21.68 -7.76 -14.45
N GLU A 223 -21.15 -8.94 -14.10
CA GLU A 223 -19.95 -9.06 -13.27
C GLU A 223 -18.72 -8.71 -14.11
N LEU A 224 -17.83 -7.90 -13.55
CA LEU A 224 -16.55 -7.53 -14.16
C LEU A 224 -15.42 -8.37 -13.58
N ASP A 225 -15.42 -8.56 -12.25
CA ASP A 225 -14.45 -9.37 -11.54
C ASP A 225 -14.99 -9.81 -10.16
N HIS A 226 -14.47 -10.90 -9.63
CA HIS A 226 -14.77 -11.38 -8.29
C HIS A 226 -13.60 -12.09 -7.61
N VAL A 227 -13.69 -12.24 -6.29
CA VAL A 227 -12.81 -13.14 -5.53
C VAL A 227 -13.63 -13.89 -4.48
N ALA A 228 -13.20 -15.12 -4.19
CA ALA A 228 -13.74 -15.94 -3.11
C ALA A 228 -12.61 -16.46 -2.21
N TYR A 229 -12.81 -16.45 -0.89
CA TYR A 229 -11.78 -16.84 0.07
C TYR A 229 -12.34 -17.61 1.26
N ALA A 230 -11.62 -18.63 1.71
CA ALA A 230 -12.05 -19.52 2.79
C ALA A 230 -11.85 -18.90 4.18
N SER A 231 -10.78 -18.15 4.37
CA SER A 231 -10.39 -17.55 5.65
C SER A 231 -9.55 -16.31 5.42
N THR A 232 -9.56 -15.41 6.40
CA THR A 232 -8.68 -14.24 6.46
C THR A 232 -7.68 -14.40 7.62
N SER A 233 -6.63 -13.58 7.64
CA SER A 233 -5.73 -13.45 8.79
C SER A 233 -6.14 -12.22 9.63
N ASP A 234 -5.71 -12.16 10.89
CA ASP A 234 -5.94 -11.00 11.75
C ASP A 234 -4.95 -9.89 11.42
N GLY A 235 -5.48 -8.76 10.95
CA GLY A 235 -4.68 -7.61 10.56
C GLY A 235 -3.87 -7.80 9.27
N ASP A 236 -4.00 -8.91 8.53
CA ASP A 236 -3.33 -9.04 7.22
C ASP A 236 -4.36 -9.07 6.09
N SER A 237 -4.20 -8.20 5.10
CA SER A 237 -4.95 -8.26 3.85
C SER A 237 -4.55 -9.50 3.06
N THR A 238 -5.45 -9.96 2.19
CA THR A 238 -5.12 -10.93 1.14
C THR A 238 -4.85 -10.16 -0.15
N GLN A 239 -3.75 -10.47 -0.84
CA GLN A 239 -3.34 -9.82 -2.08
C GLN A 239 -3.02 -10.84 -3.17
N LEU A 240 -3.19 -10.44 -4.43
CA LEU A 240 -2.66 -11.11 -5.61
C LEU A 240 -1.18 -10.78 -5.80
N SER A 241 -0.36 -11.75 -6.18
CA SER A 241 1.07 -11.51 -6.45
C SER A 241 1.26 -10.47 -7.55
N LEU A 242 2.13 -9.49 -7.29
CA LEU A 242 2.44 -8.40 -8.21
C LEU A 242 2.71 -8.83 -9.66
N GLU A 243 3.45 -9.91 -9.86
CA GLU A 243 3.86 -10.40 -11.19
C GLU A 243 2.69 -10.88 -12.06
N LEU A 244 1.53 -11.11 -11.43
CA LEU A 244 0.32 -11.57 -12.10
C LEU A 244 -0.58 -10.41 -12.54
N ILE A 245 -0.27 -9.18 -12.12
CA ILE A 245 -0.93 -7.96 -12.58
C ILE A 245 -0.17 -7.46 -13.82
N THR A 246 -0.66 -7.81 -15.01
CA THR A 246 -0.01 -7.43 -16.28
C THR A 246 -0.80 -6.32 -17.00
N PRO A 247 -0.32 -5.06 -17.00
CA PRO A 247 -1.00 -3.97 -17.68
C PRO A 247 -1.10 -4.20 -19.20
N GLY A 248 -2.25 -3.83 -19.77
CA GLY A 248 -2.66 -4.02 -21.16
C GLY A 248 -3.15 -5.43 -21.49
N ALA A 249 -3.16 -6.34 -20.51
CA ALA A 249 -3.51 -7.75 -20.68
C ALA A 249 -3.98 -8.41 -19.37
N LEU A 250 -4.92 -7.79 -18.66
CA LEU A 250 -5.48 -8.38 -17.45
C LEU A 250 -6.19 -9.72 -17.74
N ASP A 251 -5.87 -10.72 -16.94
CA ASP A 251 -6.64 -11.95 -16.81
C ASP A 251 -7.45 -11.88 -15.51
N VAL A 252 -8.74 -11.55 -15.61
CA VAL A 252 -9.62 -11.43 -14.44
C VAL A 252 -9.86 -12.76 -13.71
N ALA A 253 -9.42 -13.90 -14.25
CA ALA A 253 -9.51 -15.18 -13.54
C ALA A 253 -8.26 -15.48 -12.70
N VAL A 254 -7.22 -14.63 -12.74
CA VAL A 254 -5.95 -14.92 -12.06
C VAL A 254 -6.06 -14.84 -10.53
N ASN A 255 -6.97 -13.98 -10.03
CA ASN A 255 -7.29 -13.81 -8.62
C ASN A 255 -8.31 -14.85 -8.10
N ASP A 256 -8.87 -15.69 -8.97
CA ASP A 256 -9.73 -16.83 -8.59
C ASP A 256 -8.93 -18.02 -8.06
N ASP A 257 -7.63 -18.13 -8.40
CA ASP A 257 -6.77 -19.21 -7.97
C ASP A 257 -6.10 -18.87 -6.62
N PRO A 258 -6.42 -19.60 -5.52
CA PRO A 258 -5.80 -19.35 -4.23
C PRO A 258 -4.28 -19.54 -4.22
N ALA A 259 -3.69 -20.23 -5.20
CA ALA A 259 -2.24 -20.36 -5.33
C ALA A 259 -1.55 -19.05 -5.76
N ASN A 260 -2.30 -18.11 -6.32
CA ASN A 260 -1.81 -16.80 -6.76
C ASN A 260 -1.96 -15.72 -5.68
N LEU A 261 -2.62 -16.06 -4.57
CA LEU A 261 -2.93 -15.17 -3.46
C LEU A 261 -2.00 -15.43 -2.26
N CYS A 262 -1.71 -14.38 -1.51
CA CYS A 262 -0.99 -14.46 -0.24
C CYS A 262 -1.50 -13.42 0.76
N PHE A 263 -1.14 -13.57 2.03
CA PHE A 263 -1.32 -12.50 3.00
C PHE A 263 -0.23 -11.44 2.85
N ALA A 264 -0.61 -10.18 2.96
CA ALA A 264 0.35 -9.08 2.98
C ALA A 264 1.20 -9.12 4.26
N ASP A 265 2.44 -8.67 4.14
CA ASP A 265 3.45 -8.67 5.21
C ASP A 265 3.92 -7.25 5.59
N ALA A 266 3.69 -6.25 4.76
CA ALA A 266 4.05 -4.86 5.01
C ALA A 266 2.99 -4.15 5.87
N LEU A 267 3.39 -3.63 7.03
CA LEU A 267 2.54 -2.78 7.85
C LEU A 267 2.22 -1.46 7.14
N TYR A 268 0.94 -1.13 6.95
CA TYR A 268 0.52 0.22 6.54
C TYR A 268 0.08 1.09 7.73
N ASN A 269 -0.14 0.48 8.89
CA ASN A 269 -0.38 1.17 10.16
C ASN A 269 0.32 0.47 11.34
N ALA A 270 -0.07 0.74 12.58
CA ALA A 270 0.58 0.18 13.78
C ALA A 270 0.32 -1.33 14.01
N ALA A 271 -0.62 -1.95 13.31
CA ALA A 271 -0.99 -3.36 13.49
C ALA A 271 -1.31 -4.09 12.18
N ASP A 272 -1.93 -3.42 11.22
CA ASP A 272 -2.45 -4.00 9.99
C ASP A 272 -1.45 -3.93 8.83
N LYS A 273 -1.46 -4.98 8.00
CA LYS A 273 -0.59 -5.19 6.85
C LYS A 273 -1.36 -5.22 5.55
N GLY A 274 -0.74 -4.69 4.50
CA GLY A 274 -1.32 -4.47 3.19
C GLY A 274 -0.70 -3.28 2.46
N SER A 275 -1.16 -3.04 1.25
CA SER A 275 -0.70 -1.94 0.37
C SER A 275 -1.84 -0.99 -0.05
N PRO A 276 -2.70 -0.49 0.86
CA PRO A 276 -3.88 0.29 0.46
C PRO A 276 -3.51 1.54 -0.35
N GLY A 277 -4.03 1.64 -1.58
CA GLY A 277 -3.77 2.74 -2.51
C GLY A 277 -2.38 2.68 -3.17
N ALA A 278 -1.71 1.53 -3.10
CA ALA A 278 -0.39 1.29 -3.67
C ALA A 278 -0.36 -0.09 -4.33
N GLN A 279 0.60 -0.30 -5.23
CA GLN A 279 0.72 -1.56 -5.93
C GLN A 279 1.03 -2.71 -4.95
N ASN A 280 0.36 -3.86 -5.14
CA ASN A 280 0.66 -5.11 -4.42
C ASN A 280 2.15 -5.47 -4.49
N VAL A 281 2.57 -6.33 -3.58
CA VAL A 281 3.91 -6.93 -3.60
C VAL A 281 3.86 -8.38 -4.08
N SER A 282 5.01 -8.88 -4.50
CA SER A 282 5.19 -10.28 -4.85
C SER A 282 4.86 -11.20 -3.68
N CYS A 283 4.04 -12.22 -3.93
CA CYS A 283 3.78 -13.26 -2.95
C CYS A 283 5.05 -14.08 -2.73
N GLY A 284 5.79 -13.76 -1.66
CA GLY A 284 7.11 -14.36 -1.37
C GLY A 284 8.16 -13.41 -0.81
N GLY A 285 7.87 -12.10 -0.69
CA GLY A 285 8.63 -11.14 0.11
C GLY A 285 9.21 -9.97 -0.68
N GLY A 286 8.85 -8.77 -0.24
CA GLY A 286 9.40 -7.51 -0.74
C GLY A 286 8.75 -6.32 -0.02
N PHE A 287 9.13 -6.09 1.24
CA PHE A 287 8.74 -4.91 2.02
C PHE A 287 9.33 -3.62 1.41
N VAL A 288 8.57 -2.52 1.46
CA VAL A 288 9.17 -1.19 1.68
C VAL A 288 9.67 -1.08 3.13
N ASP A 289 10.77 -1.77 3.44
CA ASP A 289 11.56 -1.62 4.66
C ASP A 289 12.79 -0.78 4.30
N PRO A 290 12.68 0.56 4.28
CA PRO A 290 13.76 1.39 3.75
C PRO A 290 14.92 1.47 4.76
N CYS A 291 16.14 1.52 4.23
CA CYS A 291 17.34 1.82 4.99
C CYS A 291 18.01 3.08 4.43
N PHE A 292 18.78 3.77 5.28
CA PHE A 292 19.59 4.89 4.81
C PHE A 292 20.83 4.36 4.08
N ASP A 293 20.96 4.69 2.80
CA ASP A 293 22.17 4.39 2.04
C ASP A 293 23.15 5.58 2.18
N PRO A 294 24.28 5.40 2.88
CA PRO A 294 25.25 6.48 3.09
C PRO A 294 26.02 6.87 1.82
N GLU A 295 26.12 5.98 0.83
CA GLU A 295 26.76 6.29 -0.47
C GLU A 295 25.85 7.16 -1.33
N LEU A 296 24.55 6.87 -1.34
CA LEU A 296 23.55 7.67 -2.03
C LEU A 296 23.12 8.92 -1.25
N GLY A 297 23.35 8.93 0.07
CA GLY A 297 22.89 9.99 0.97
C GLY A 297 21.37 10.10 1.06
N ALA A 298 20.66 9.00 0.84
CA ALA A 298 19.19 8.96 0.77
C ALA A 298 18.65 7.65 1.37
N MET A 299 17.38 7.68 1.80
CA MET A 299 16.65 6.45 2.10
C MET A 299 16.36 5.73 0.78
N ARG A 300 16.62 4.42 0.74
CA ARG A 300 16.17 3.54 -0.35
C ARG A 300 15.66 2.22 0.22
N GLU A 301 14.98 1.47 -0.63
CA GLU A 301 14.55 0.12 -0.31
C GLU A 301 15.76 -0.80 -0.08
N LYS A 302 15.62 -1.74 0.87
CA LYS A 302 16.58 -2.81 1.10
C LYS A 302 16.53 -3.80 -0.06
N GLN A 303 17.68 -4.06 -0.68
CA GLN A 303 17.86 -5.06 -1.71
C GLN A 303 18.03 -6.44 -1.05
N SER A 304 16.92 -7.09 -0.70
CA SER A 304 16.97 -8.39 -0.02
C SER A 304 17.63 -9.47 -0.90
N PRO A 305 18.54 -10.31 -0.36
CA PRO A 305 19.15 -11.39 -1.11
C PRO A 305 18.18 -12.55 -1.34
N GLY A 306 18.27 -13.17 -2.52
CA GLY A 306 17.62 -14.42 -2.90
C GLY A 306 18.57 -15.62 -2.97
N VAL A 307 18.03 -16.79 -3.33
CA VAL A 307 18.83 -18.03 -3.49
C VAL A 307 19.90 -17.82 -4.56
N GLY A 308 21.15 -18.12 -4.20
CA GLY A 308 22.29 -17.95 -5.10
C GLY A 308 23.01 -16.62 -4.95
N ASP A 309 22.49 -15.67 -4.18
CA ASP A 309 23.11 -14.34 -4.05
C ASP A 309 24.21 -14.28 -3.01
N LEU A 310 24.18 -15.15 -2.00
CA LEU A 310 25.16 -15.18 -0.92
C LEU A 310 25.85 -16.54 -0.84
N VAL A 311 27.17 -16.54 -0.62
CA VAL A 311 27.99 -17.74 -0.45
C VAL A 311 28.92 -17.55 0.74
N ILE A 312 28.86 -18.43 1.73
CA ILE A 312 29.81 -18.52 2.84
C ILE A 312 31.13 -19.05 2.29
N THR A 313 32.19 -18.27 2.45
CA THR A 313 33.48 -18.52 1.77
C THR A 313 34.64 -18.75 2.72
N GLU A 314 34.57 -18.28 3.96
CA GLU A 314 35.63 -18.49 4.93
C GLU A 314 35.07 -18.37 6.35
N PHE A 315 35.59 -19.11 7.32
CA PHE A 315 35.23 -18.93 8.73
C PHE A 315 36.35 -19.31 9.69
N LEU A 316 36.37 -18.65 10.86
CA LEU A 316 37.26 -18.99 11.98
C LEU A 316 36.41 -19.40 13.20
N ALA A 317 36.29 -20.72 13.42
CA ALA A 317 35.50 -21.28 14.51
C ALA A 317 36.31 -21.62 15.78
N ASN A 318 37.64 -21.66 15.71
CA ASN A 318 38.49 -22.03 16.86
C ASN A 318 39.62 -21.01 17.09
N PRO A 319 39.31 -19.74 17.42
CA PRO A 319 40.34 -18.77 17.79
C PRO A 319 40.98 -19.12 19.15
N SER A 320 42.28 -18.86 19.31
CA SER A 320 42.99 -19.08 20.57
C SER A 320 42.57 -18.09 21.66
N GLY A 321 42.69 -18.55 22.91
CA GLY A 321 42.32 -17.80 24.11
C GLY A 321 41.00 -18.24 24.72
N THR A 322 40.48 -17.47 25.68
CA THR A 322 39.20 -17.75 26.35
C THR A 322 38.00 -17.12 25.65
N GLU A 323 38.24 -16.32 24.61
CA GLU A 323 37.24 -15.45 24.04
C GLU A 323 36.82 -15.93 22.66
N THR A 324 35.61 -16.42 22.64
CA THR A 324 34.82 -16.76 21.47
C THR A 324 34.47 -15.47 20.67
N ASP A 325 34.78 -14.27 21.21
CA ASP A 325 34.65 -12.93 20.59
C ASP A 325 35.43 -12.71 19.28
N ARG A 326 36.36 -13.61 18.95
CA ARG A 326 37.15 -13.56 17.70
C ARG A 326 36.62 -14.48 16.60
N GLU A 327 35.48 -15.13 16.81
CA GLU A 327 34.83 -15.91 15.77
C GLU A 327 34.24 -15.01 14.70
N TRP A 328 34.35 -15.45 13.45
CA TRP A 328 33.80 -14.75 12.30
C TRP A 328 33.57 -15.71 11.13
N PHE A 329 32.75 -15.30 10.19
CA PHE A 329 32.63 -15.91 8.88
C PHE A 329 32.47 -14.83 7.79
N GLU A 330 32.88 -15.16 6.58
CA GLU A 330 32.86 -14.31 5.41
C GLU A 330 31.81 -14.79 4.42
N VAL A 331 31.13 -13.83 3.79
CA VAL A 331 30.07 -14.05 2.81
C VAL A 331 30.40 -13.30 1.52
N LEU A 332 30.58 -14.02 0.42
CA LEU A 332 30.65 -13.47 -0.93
C LEU A 332 29.24 -13.14 -1.42
N ALA A 333 29.05 -11.95 -1.98
CA ALA A 333 27.83 -11.58 -2.69
C ALA A 333 27.99 -11.81 -4.21
N ASN A 334 27.08 -12.53 -4.84
CA ASN A 334 27.02 -12.73 -6.29
C ASN A 334 26.20 -11.66 -7.02
N ALA A 335 25.38 -10.91 -6.27
CA ALA A 335 24.58 -9.79 -6.73
C ALA A 335 24.74 -8.60 -5.76
N ASP A 336 24.35 -7.41 -6.19
CA ASP A 336 24.21 -6.27 -5.27
C ASP A 336 23.05 -6.56 -4.32
N VAL A 337 23.34 -6.62 -3.02
CA VAL A 337 22.36 -6.98 -1.98
C VAL A 337 22.62 -6.19 -0.70
N ASP A 338 21.61 -6.10 0.16
CA ASP A 338 21.76 -5.65 1.54
C ASP A 338 21.59 -6.82 2.50
N LEU A 339 22.50 -6.94 3.46
CA LEU A 339 22.40 -7.98 4.49
C LEU A 339 21.35 -7.68 5.56
N ASN A 340 20.66 -6.53 5.49
CA ASN A 340 19.53 -6.26 6.38
C ASN A 340 18.50 -7.39 6.27
N ASN A 341 17.92 -7.80 7.39
CA ASN A 341 16.94 -8.90 7.49
C ASN A 341 17.49 -10.31 7.24
N VAL A 342 18.76 -10.46 6.84
CA VAL A 342 19.44 -11.76 6.84
C VAL A 342 19.65 -12.24 8.26
N LYS A 343 19.42 -13.52 8.51
CA LYS A 343 19.60 -14.22 9.77
C LYS A 343 20.78 -15.15 9.64
N ALA A 344 21.57 -15.28 10.71
CA ALA A 344 22.59 -16.32 10.81
C ALA A 344 22.30 -17.26 11.99
N LEU A 345 22.53 -18.55 11.78
CA LEU A 345 22.35 -19.57 12.80
C LEU A 345 23.53 -20.54 12.80
N SER A 346 23.91 -21.05 13.97
CA SER A 346 24.89 -22.14 14.10
C SER A 346 24.28 -23.51 13.79
N LYS A 347 23.64 -23.67 12.62
CA LYS A 347 22.89 -24.87 12.25
C LYS A 347 22.79 -25.04 10.73
N PHE A 348 23.01 -26.26 10.23
CA PHE A 348 23.02 -26.54 8.80
C PHE A 348 21.61 -26.52 8.18
N ALA A 349 20.68 -27.27 8.77
CA ALA A 349 19.28 -27.33 8.35
C ALA A 349 18.38 -26.78 9.46
N PRO A 350 18.25 -25.45 9.59
CA PRO A 350 17.36 -24.84 10.57
C PRO A 350 15.89 -25.14 10.23
N THR A 351 15.09 -25.40 11.25
CA THR A 351 13.63 -25.55 11.09
C THR A 351 12.97 -24.19 10.95
N PRO A 352 11.74 -24.09 10.38
CA PRO A 352 11.01 -22.82 10.30
C PRO A 352 10.85 -22.12 11.66
N ALA A 353 10.62 -22.88 12.74
CA ALA A 353 10.53 -22.32 14.09
C ALA A 353 11.87 -21.71 14.59
N GLU A 354 13.00 -22.29 14.18
CA GLU A 354 14.34 -21.76 14.49
C GLU A 354 14.66 -20.53 13.66
N LEU A 355 14.27 -20.52 12.38
CA LEU A 355 14.37 -19.34 11.51
C LEU A 355 13.50 -18.19 12.03
N ALA A 356 12.28 -18.47 12.50
CA ALA A 356 11.40 -17.47 13.11
C ALA A 356 11.97 -16.88 14.41
N ALA A 357 12.70 -17.68 15.20
CA ALA A 357 13.32 -17.23 16.45
C ALA A 357 14.68 -16.55 16.27
N ALA A 358 15.33 -16.71 15.12
CA ALA A 358 16.65 -16.15 14.85
C ALA A 358 16.59 -14.62 14.67
N LYS A 359 17.63 -13.95 15.15
CA LYS A 359 17.78 -12.50 14.98
C LYS A 359 18.24 -12.19 13.58
N THR A 360 17.69 -11.11 13.03
CA THR A 360 18.15 -10.52 11.78
C THR A 360 19.33 -9.60 12.03
N PHE A 361 20.19 -9.49 11.03
CA PHE A 361 21.12 -8.37 10.89
C PHE A 361 20.31 -7.11 10.61
N GLY A 362 20.79 -5.98 11.11
CA GLY A 362 20.05 -4.73 10.96
C GLY A 362 20.80 -3.51 11.47
N GLY A 363 20.11 -2.39 11.38
CA GLY A 363 20.62 -1.05 11.61
C GLY A 363 19.68 -0.05 10.94
N THR A 364 19.93 1.25 11.13
CA THR A 364 19.26 2.32 10.38
C THR A 364 19.76 2.40 8.94
N ASP A 365 21.00 1.96 8.72
CA ASP A 365 21.69 2.09 7.46
C ASP A 365 21.61 0.77 6.68
N CYS A 366 21.73 0.89 5.36
CA CYS A 366 21.83 -0.28 4.48
C CYS A 366 23.17 -0.97 4.72
N ILE A 367 23.14 -2.27 4.96
CA ILE A 367 24.33 -3.13 5.01
C ILE A 367 24.59 -3.62 3.59
N ALA A 368 24.93 -2.68 2.71
CA ALA A 368 25.10 -2.92 1.28
C ALA A 368 26.38 -3.71 1.01
N VAL A 369 26.26 -4.73 0.15
CA VAL A 369 27.37 -5.56 -0.32
C VAL A 369 27.28 -5.62 -1.83
N THR A 370 28.27 -5.04 -2.50
CA THR A 370 28.34 -5.02 -3.97
C THR A 370 28.66 -6.42 -4.49
N ALA A 371 28.09 -6.78 -5.64
CA ALA A 371 28.38 -8.02 -6.36
C ALA A 371 29.89 -8.22 -6.55
N GLY A 372 30.36 -9.43 -6.24
CA GLY A 372 31.77 -9.84 -6.28
C GLY A 372 32.58 -9.41 -5.04
N THR A 373 31.99 -8.67 -4.10
CA THR A 373 32.64 -8.29 -2.84
C THR A 373 32.22 -9.20 -1.68
N ARG A 374 32.93 -9.07 -0.56
CA ARG A 374 32.78 -9.94 0.61
C ARG A 374 32.38 -9.13 1.83
N ALA A 375 31.35 -9.60 2.51
CA ALA A 375 30.94 -9.12 3.81
C ALA A 375 31.57 -9.95 4.92
N LEU A 376 31.96 -9.28 6.00
CA LEU A 376 32.51 -9.90 7.19
C LEU A 376 31.48 -9.87 8.33
N VAL A 377 31.07 -11.05 8.78
CA VAL A 377 30.16 -11.21 9.92
C VAL A 377 30.95 -11.77 11.11
N ALA A 378 30.96 -11.04 12.23
CA ALA A 378 31.80 -11.40 13.38
C ALA A 378 31.02 -11.36 14.70
N ARG A 379 31.55 -12.02 15.73
CA ARG A 379 30.92 -11.99 17.06
C ARG A 379 30.99 -10.62 17.75
N LYS A 380 32.01 -9.83 17.41
CA LYS A 380 32.23 -8.46 17.91
C LYS A 380 32.70 -7.55 16.78
N ALA A 381 32.13 -6.35 16.71
CA ALA A 381 32.56 -5.32 15.76
C ALA A 381 33.82 -4.55 16.20
N ASP A 382 34.11 -4.50 17.52
CA ASP A 382 35.24 -3.73 18.05
C ASP A 382 36.59 -4.42 17.76
N PRO A 383 37.48 -3.80 16.96
CA PRO A 383 38.78 -4.38 16.59
C PRO A 383 39.71 -4.62 17.79
N ALA A 384 39.50 -3.92 18.92
CA ALA A 384 40.31 -4.12 20.11
C ALA A 384 40.07 -5.48 20.78
N VAL A 385 38.92 -6.11 20.53
CA VAL A 385 38.54 -7.39 21.16
C VAL A 385 38.37 -8.53 20.16
N ASN A 386 38.03 -8.24 18.90
CA ASN A 386 37.78 -9.27 17.87
C ASN A 386 39.06 -9.79 17.17
N GLY A 387 40.25 -9.43 17.67
CA GLY A 387 41.52 -9.86 17.08
C GLY A 387 42.06 -8.93 15.98
N GLY A 388 41.49 -7.73 15.83
CA GLY A 388 41.94 -6.73 14.86
C GLY A 388 41.36 -6.96 13.46
N LEU A 389 40.16 -7.53 13.37
CA LEU A 389 39.45 -7.70 12.10
C LEU A 389 39.26 -6.36 11.38
N PRO A 390 39.21 -6.36 10.03
CA PRO A 390 38.77 -5.20 9.27
C PRO A 390 37.31 -4.86 9.60
N GLY A 391 36.79 -3.76 9.04
CA GLY A 391 35.44 -3.30 9.35
C GLY A 391 34.40 -4.41 9.23
N VAL A 392 33.69 -4.70 10.32
CA VAL A 392 32.68 -5.76 10.41
C VAL A 392 31.34 -5.23 9.92
N ASP A 393 30.69 -5.94 9.00
CA ASP A 393 29.44 -5.49 8.37
C ASP A 393 28.20 -5.90 9.18
N ALA A 394 28.27 -7.06 9.84
CA ALA A 394 27.19 -7.55 10.69
C ALA A 394 27.74 -8.34 11.89
N VAL A 395 26.94 -8.45 12.95
CA VAL A 395 27.32 -9.19 14.17
C VAL A 395 26.36 -10.32 14.50
N PHE A 396 26.89 -11.45 14.97
CA PHE A 396 26.09 -12.57 15.47
C PHE A 396 26.29 -12.80 16.97
N GLY A 397 25.30 -13.45 17.61
CA GLY A 397 25.26 -13.68 19.06
C GLY A 397 25.48 -15.12 19.51
N PHE A 398 25.64 -16.07 18.59
CA PHE A 398 25.94 -17.48 18.89
C PHE A 398 27.47 -17.73 18.93
N SER A 399 27.87 -18.98 19.15
CA SER A 399 29.25 -19.43 19.00
C SER A 399 29.35 -20.43 17.86
N LEU A 400 30.47 -20.43 17.14
CA LEU A 400 30.79 -21.46 16.17
C LEU A 400 31.36 -22.68 16.92
N ALA A 401 31.01 -23.89 16.50
CA ALA A 401 31.49 -25.08 17.20
C ALA A 401 32.90 -25.44 16.73
N ASN A 402 33.84 -25.63 17.66
CA ASN A 402 35.23 -25.97 17.32
C ASN A 402 35.39 -27.39 16.73
N SER A 403 34.35 -28.24 16.81
CA SER A 403 34.39 -29.65 16.40
C SER A 403 33.35 -30.03 15.35
N ALA A 404 32.16 -30.48 15.74
CA ALA A 404 31.06 -30.67 14.80
C ALA A 404 30.16 -29.45 14.85
N GLY A 405 29.99 -28.76 13.73
CA GLY A 405 29.33 -27.47 13.67
C GLY A 405 28.75 -27.15 12.32
N ALA A 406 28.06 -26.02 12.26
CA ALA A 406 27.49 -25.49 11.05
C ALA A 406 27.25 -23.98 11.19
N VAL A 407 27.14 -23.31 10.05
CA VAL A 407 26.58 -21.95 9.96
C VAL A 407 25.65 -21.89 8.75
N SER A 408 24.51 -21.22 8.89
CA SER A 408 23.58 -20.94 7.80
C SER A 408 23.19 -19.48 7.78
N LEU A 409 22.84 -19.02 6.57
CA LEU A 409 22.24 -17.73 6.27
C LEU A 409 20.83 -17.93 5.74
N ALA A 410 19.90 -17.09 6.18
CA ALA A 410 18.51 -17.17 5.76
C ALA A 410 17.82 -15.80 5.74
N VAL A 411 16.78 -15.65 4.93
CA VAL A 411 15.85 -14.52 4.98
C VAL A 411 14.43 -15.05 5.10
N GLY A 412 13.62 -14.50 6.01
CA GLY A 412 12.32 -15.12 6.32
C GLY A 412 12.50 -16.59 6.73
N ASP A 413 11.88 -17.50 5.98
CA ASP A 413 12.00 -18.96 6.09
C ASP A 413 12.87 -19.60 4.99
N LEU A 414 13.45 -18.78 4.10
CA LEU A 414 14.30 -19.20 3.00
C LEU A 414 15.77 -19.29 3.45
N VAL A 415 16.36 -20.48 3.37
CA VAL A 415 17.82 -20.66 3.56
C VAL A 415 18.54 -20.26 2.27
N LEU A 416 19.50 -19.36 2.39
CA LEU A 416 20.28 -18.79 1.28
C LEU A 416 21.55 -19.61 1.03
N ASP A 417 22.26 -19.94 2.11
CA ASP A 417 23.44 -20.80 2.11
C ASP A 417 23.59 -21.46 3.49
N ALA A 418 24.16 -22.66 3.54
CA ALA A 418 24.50 -23.35 4.77
C ALA A 418 25.74 -24.23 4.57
N VAL A 419 26.65 -24.20 5.54
CA VAL A 419 27.85 -25.04 5.54
C VAL A 419 27.95 -25.79 6.86
N GLN A 420 28.52 -26.99 6.82
CA GLN A 420 28.75 -27.84 8.00
C GLN A 420 30.12 -28.49 7.99
N TRP A 421 30.61 -28.80 9.19
CA TRP A 421 31.82 -29.57 9.43
C TRP A 421 31.56 -30.63 10.50
N ALA A 422 32.22 -31.77 10.37
CA ALA A 422 32.32 -32.79 11.39
C ALA A 422 33.75 -32.88 11.97
N THR A 423 34.76 -32.33 11.30
CA THR A 423 36.15 -32.34 11.77
C THR A 423 36.50 -31.17 12.69
N SER A 424 37.42 -31.41 13.63
CA SER A 424 37.86 -30.38 14.56
C SER A 424 38.70 -29.31 13.86
N GLN A 425 38.32 -28.06 14.09
CA GLN A 425 38.91 -26.88 13.47
C GLN A 425 40.25 -26.56 14.14
N GLY A 426 41.27 -26.24 13.35
CA GLY A 426 42.60 -25.89 13.87
C GLY A 426 42.55 -24.62 14.74
N GLU A 427 43.34 -24.58 15.81
CA GLU A 427 43.44 -23.36 16.64
C GLU A 427 44.08 -22.23 15.83
N ASP A 428 43.42 -21.06 15.78
CA ASP A 428 43.80 -19.90 14.96
C ASP A 428 43.97 -20.22 13.46
N ILE A 429 43.28 -21.26 12.97
CA ILE A 429 43.26 -21.64 11.56
C ILE A 429 41.83 -21.49 11.05
N ALA A 430 41.64 -20.62 10.05
CA ALA A 430 40.36 -20.49 9.36
C ALA A 430 40.18 -21.63 8.35
N THR A 431 38.94 -21.93 8.02
CA THR A 431 38.55 -22.86 6.96
C THR A 431 38.02 -22.04 5.79
N GLN A 432 38.60 -22.23 4.61
CA GLN A 432 38.37 -21.38 3.43
C GLN A 432 37.95 -22.19 2.20
N LEU A 433 37.08 -21.61 1.40
CA LEU A 433 36.59 -22.14 0.13
C LEU A 433 37.55 -21.76 -1.00
N ASP A 434 37.81 -22.68 -1.93
CA ASP A 434 38.62 -22.42 -3.12
C ASP A 434 38.04 -21.23 -3.93
N PRO A 435 38.85 -20.22 -4.31
CA PRO A 435 38.40 -19.09 -5.10
C PRO A 435 37.68 -19.49 -6.40
N GLY A 436 36.63 -18.75 -6.73
CA GLY A 436 35.81 -18.97 -7.92
C GLY A 436 34.64 -19.94 -7.73
N VAL A 437 34.51 -20.58 -6.56
CA VAL A 437 33.27 -21.28 -6.20
C VAL A 437 32.23 -20.27 -5.74
N SER A 438 31.19 -20.08 -6.56
CA SER A 438 30.12 -19.09 -6.32
C SER A 438 28.73 -19.71 -6.21
N ASN A 439 28.61 -21.04 -6.24
CA ASN A 439 27.32 -21.71 -6.08
C ASN A 439 27.19 -22.17 -4.61
N PRO A 440 26.20 -21.66 -3.85
CA PRO A 440 26.03 -21.99 -2.43
C PRO A 440 25.55 -23.43 -2.17
N ALA A 441 25.31 -24.24 -3.20
CA ALA A 441 25.04 -25.68 -3.05
C ALA A 441 26.30 -26.55 -3.22
N LEU A 442 27.44 -25.94 -3.58
CA LEU A 442 28.72 -26.64 -3.79
C LEU A 442 29.68 -26.52 -2.61
N ASN A 443 29.33 -25.75 -1.58
CA ASN A 443 30.14 -25.46 -0.40
C ASN A 443 29.55 -26.02 0.91
N ASP A 444 28.47 -26.81 0.86
CA ASP A 444 27.76 -27.34 2.04
C ASP A 444 28.64 -28.19 2.99
N ASP A 445 29.55 -28.98 2.45
CA ASP A 445 30.43 -29.89 3.21
C ASP A 445 31.86 -29.35 3.26
N THR A 446 32.22 -28.78 4.41
CA THR A 446 33.52 -28.12 4.62
C THR A 446 34.65 -29.10 4.94
N ASP A 447 34.35 -30.38 5.19
CA ASP A 447 35.36 -31.42 5.40
C ASP A 447 35.90 -32.00 4.07
N ALA A 448 35.37 -31.54 2.94
CA ALA A 448 35.71 -32.02 1.60
C ALA A 448 36.06 -30.86 0.65
N ALA A 449 36.76 -31.20 -0.44
CA ALA A 449 36.95 -30.25 -1.54
C ALA A 449 35.59 -29.73 -2.02
N PRO A 450 35.43 -28.42 -2.27
CA PRO A 450 36.51 -27.44 -2.52
C PRO A 450 36.98 -26.63 -1.29
N TRP A 451 36.83 -27.12 -0.05
CA TRP A 451 37.35 -26.45 1.14
C TRP A 451 38.76 -26.89 1.52
N CYS A 452 39.50 -26.01 2.20
CA CYS A 452 40.80 -26.30 2.80
C CYS A 452 41.08 -25.41 4.03
N ASP A 453 42.07 -25.83 4.83
CA ASP A 453 42.62 -25.00 5.90
C ASP A 453 43.35 -23.77 5.32
N ALA A 454 43.07 -22.60 5.86
CA ALA A 454 43.76 -21.36 5.52
C ALA A 454 45.19 -21.32 6.07
N VAL A 455 46.00 -20.40 5.54
CA VAL A 455 47.32 -20.10 6.12
C VAL A 455 47.15 -19.17 7.33
N GLY A 456 46.91 -19.76 8.51
CA GLY A 456 46.69 -19.03 9.76
C GLY A 456 45.25 -18.54 9.91
N PRO A 457 45.01 -17.34 10.48
CA PRO A 457 43.68 -16.93 10.91
C PRO A 457 42.75 -16.50 9.76
N GLY A 458 43.15 -16.69 8.51
CA GLY A 458 42.35 -16.42 7.32
C GLY A 458 42.58 -15.08 6.64
N THR A 459 41.74 -14.78 5.64
CA THR A 459 41.83 -13.61 4.76
C THR A 459 40.55 -12.75 4.79
N PRO A 460 40.08 -12.25 5.96
CA PRO A 460 38.83 -11.54 6.05
C PRO A 460 38.76 -10.30 5.14
N LYS A 461 37.64 -10.17 4.41
CA LYS A 461 37.33 -9.18 3.36
C LYS A 461 38.23 -9.26 2.12
N GLN A 462 38.90 -10.38 1.90
CA GLN A 462 39.79 -10.57 0.75
C GLN A 462 39.47 -11.88 0.04
N GLU A 463 39.91 -12.00 -1.22
CA GLU A 463 39.77 -13.26 -1.93
C GLU A 463 40.69 -14.33 -1.34
N ASN A 464 40.09 -15.47 -0.99
CA ASN A 464 40.79 -16.65 -0.51
C ASN A 464 41.91 -17.08 -1.47
N PRO A 465 43.08 -17.49 -0.96
CA PRO A 465 44.08 -18.19 -1.76
C PRO A 465 43.53 -19.50 -2.35
N ALA A 466 44.07 -19.95 -3.48
CA ALA A 466 43.72 -21.25 -4.06
C ALA A 466 44.00 -22.40 -3.08
N CYS A 467 43.06 -23.33 -2.95
CA CYS A 467 43.27 -24.55 -2.17
C CYS A 467 44.33 -25.45 -2.83
N PRO A 468 45.16 -26.16 -2.04
CA PRO A 468 46.32 -26.91 -2.53
C PRO A 468 45.99 -28.21 -3.28
#